data_AF-A0A0S6WTK8-F1
#
_entry.id   AF-A0A0S6WTK8-F1
#
_cell.length_a   1.000
_cell.length_b   1.000
_cell.length_c   1.000
_cell.angle_alpha   90.00
_cell.angle_beta   90.00
_cell.angle_gamma   90.00
#
_symmetry.space_group_name_H-M   'P 1'
#
loop_
_entity.id
_entity.type
_entity.pdbx_description
1 polymer ?
#
loop_
_entity_poly.entity_id
_entity_poly.type
_entity_poly.pdbx_seq_one_letter_code
_entity_poly.pdbx_strand_id
1 'polypeptide(L)'
;MRTDFSYSNTLGWNTFPLPKLTEQNKADLTRCAENILLAREAHFPATIADLYDPEAMPADLRRAHEENDEVLERIYIGRRFRNDTERLEKLFELYTKMTAKGKAA
;
A
#
# COMPACT_ATOMS: atom_id res chain seq x y z
N MET A 1 22.31 1.88 -15.89
CA MET A 1 20.95 1.51 -15.44
C MET A 1 20.80 2.05 -14.03
N ARG A 2 19.72 2.78 -13.74
CA ARG A 2 19.39 3.23 -12.38
C ARG A 2 18.79 2.05 -11.61
N THR A 3 19.23 1.81 -10.38
CA THR A 3 18.76 0.72 -9.50
C THR A 3 17.80 1.22 -8.43
N ASP A 4 17.57 2.53 -8.34
CA ASP A 4 16.62 3.16 -7.44
C ASP A 4 15.18 3.08 -7.99
N PHE A 5 14.20 3.22 -7.09
CA PHE A 5 12.80 3.20 -7.45
C PHE A 5 12.44 4.40 -8.34
N SER A 6 11.94 4.11 -9.54
CA SER A 6 11.38 5.11 -10.44
C SER A 6 9.87 4.94 -10.50
N TYR A 7 9.13 5.92 -10.01
CA TYR A 7 7.68 5.90 -10.00
C TYR A 7 7.13 6.50 -11.29
N SER A 8 6.30 5.75 -12.02
CA SER A 8 5.63 6.21 -13.23
C SER A 8 4.12 6.07 -13.11
N ASN A 9 3.39 7.12 -13.50
CA ASN A 9 1.95 7.06 -13.58
C ASN A 9 1.47 5.98 -14.57
N THR A 10 2.16 5.80 -15.70
CA THR A 10 1.70 4.89 -16.76
C THR A 10 1.96 3.41 -16.46
N LEU A 11 3.02 3.09 -15.71
CA LEU A 11 3.43 1.70 -15.44
C LEU A 11 3.16 1.25 -13.99
N GLY A 12 3.11 2.18 -13.04
CA GLY A 12 2.83 1.90 -11.64
C GLY A 12 1.38 2.19 -11.29
N TRP A 13 0.95 3.45 -11.46
CA TRP A 13 -0.35 3.91 -10.95
C TRP A 13 -1.55 3.44 -11.79
N ASN A 14 -1.56 3.72 -13.10
CA ASN A 14 -2.68 3.42 -13.99
C ASN A 14 -2.96 1.92 -14.16
N THR A 15 -1.98 1.08 -13.88
CA THR A 15 -2.05 -0.38 -14.00
C THR A 15 -2.30 -1.05 -12.64
N PHE A 16 -2.29 -0.30 -11.53
CA PHE A 16 -2.42 -0.90 -10.20
C PHE A 16 -3.82 -1.48 -9.99
N PRO A 17 -3.94 -2.80 -9.72
CA PRO A 17 -5.24 -3.44 -9.62
C PRO A 17 -5.83 -3.23 -8.22
N LEU A 18 -6.77 -2.29 -8.12
CA LEU A 18 -7.51 -2.01 -6.88
C LEU A 18 -8.91 -2.65 -6.95
N PRO A 19 -9.28 -3.56 -6.01
CA PRO A 19 -10.64 -4.06 -5.92
C PRO A 19 -11.63 -2.93 -5.59
N LYS A 20 -12.92 -3.16 -5.85
CA LYS A 20 -13.97 -2.18 -5.50
C LYS A 20 -14.02 -2.01 -3.98
N LEU A 21 -13.80 -0.78 -3.52
CA LEU A 21 -13.85 -0.44 -2.10
C LEU A 21 -15.29 -0.15 -1.66
N THR A 22 -15.66 -0.66 -0.49
CA THR A 22 -16.87 -0.24 0.22
C THR A 22 -16.64 1.08 0.96
N GLU A 23 -17.70 1.74 1.43
CA GLU A 23 -17.54 2.95 2.25
C GLU A 23 -16.81 2.65 3.56
N GLN A 24 -17.04 1.49 4.16
CA GLN A 24 -16.31 1.06 5.35
C GLN A 24 -14.82 0.88 5.07
N ASN A 25 -14.45 0.25 3.94
CA ASN A 25 -13.05 0.11 3.55
C ASN A 25 -12.36 1.47 3.44
N LYS A 26 -13.03 2.47 2.84
CA LYS A 26 -12.50 3.82 2.71
C LYS A 26 -12.32 4.47 4.08
N ALA A 27 -13.32 4.37 4.96
CA ALA A 27 -13.25 4.93 6.30
C ALA A 27 -12.08 4.32 7.12
N ASP A 28 -11.90 3.01 7.05
CA ASP A 28 -10.80 2.33 7.74
C ASP A 28 -9.43 2.72 7.17
N LEU A 29 -9.29 2.80 5.83
CA LEU A 29 -8.05 3.27 5.19
C LEU A 29 -7.76 4.75 5.51
N THR A 30 -8.78 5.61 5.58
CA THR A 30 -8.63 7.01 5.99
C THR A 30 -8.07 7.11 7.41
N ARG A 31 -8.63 6.34 8.36
CA ARG A 31 -8.11 6.29 9.73
C ARG A 31 -6.66 5.82 9.78
N CYS A 32 -6.30 4.79 9.01
CA CYS A 32 -4.91 4.32 8.92
C CYS A 32 -3.97 5.42 8.37
N ALA A 33 -4.40 6.14 7.34
CA ALA A 33 -3.63 7.25 6.78
C ALA A 33 -3.41 8.38 7.80
N GLU A 34 -4.46 8.75 8.55
CA GLU A 34 -4.37 9.75 9.63
C GLU A 34 -3.40 9.31 10.72
N ASN A 35 -3.45 8.06 11.16
CA ASN A 35 -2.51 7.51 12.15
C ASN A 35 -1.05 7.58 11.67
N ILE A 36 -0.79 7.29 10.39
CA ILE A 36 0.55 7.42 9.80
C ILE A 36 1.00 8.89 9.82
N LEU A 37 0.09 9.84 9.52
CA LEU A 37 0.41 11.27 9.54
C LEU A 37 0.74 11.75 10.96
N LEU A 38 -0.06 11.36 11.96
CA LEU A 38 0.18 11.66 13.37
C LEU A 38 1.50 11.07 13.87
N ALA A 39 1.80 9.82 13.49
CA ALA A 39 3.08 9.19 13.84
C ALA A 39 4.26 9.97 13.25
N ARG A 40 4.18 10.41 11.98
CA ARG A 40 5.23 11.25 11.37
C ARG A 40 5.40 12.58 12.11
N GLU A 41 4.30 13.24 12.48
CA GLU A 41 4.33 14.54 13.15
C GLU A 41 4.97 14.48 14.55
N ALA A 42 4.75 13.38 15.27
CA ALA A 42 5.33 13.17 16.61
C ALA A 42 6.87 13.18 16.65
N HIS A 43 7.52 12.99 15.50
CA HIS A 43 8.98 12.96 15.37
C HIS A 43 9.58 14.24 14.77
N PHE A 44 8.82 15.34 14.70
CA PHE A 44 9.38 16.63 14.31
C PHE A 44 10.59 17.00 15.20
N PRO A 45 11.75 17.42 14.65
CA PRO A 45 11.95 17.93 13.28
C PRO A 45 12.54 16.92 12.27
N ALA A 46 12.44 15.61 12.49
CA ALA A 46 12.96 14.61 11.57
C ALA A 46 12.38 14.76 10.14
N THR A 47 13.22 14.55 9.13
CA THR A 47 12.80 14.60 7.73
C THR A 47 12.11 13.30 7.30
N ILE A 48 11.41 13.31 6.17
CA ILE A 48 10.85 12.07 5.59
C ILE A 48 11.95 11.05 5.30
N ALA A 49 13.16 11.48 4.90
CA ALA A 49 14.27 10.56 4.68
C ALA A 49 14.68 9.85 5.97
N ASP A 50 14.78 10.58 7.09
CA ASP A 50 15.12 10.01 8.39
C ASP A 50 14.05 9.03 8.87
N LEU A 51 12.76 9.40 8.71
CA LEU A 51 11.63 8.58 9.15
C LEU A 51 11.46 7.28 8.37
N TYR A 52 11.97 7.22 7.13
CA TYR A 52 11.85 6.09 6.23
C TYR A 52 13.16 5.36 5.96
N ASP A 53 14.22 5.66 6.69
CA ASP A 53 15.40 4.80 6.76
C ASP A 53 14.96 3.43 7.32
N PRO A 54 15.14 2.31 6.59
CA PRO A 54 14.70 0.99 7.04
C PRO A 54 15.26 0.57 8.40
N GLU A 55 16.51 0.96 8.69
CA GLU A 55 17.24 0.61 9.92
C GLU A 55 16.87 1.53 11.10
N ALA A 56 16.43 2.76 10.82
CA ALA A 56 16.14 3.77 11.83
C ALA A 56 14.67 4.19 11.94
N MET A 57 13.77 3.63 11.12
CA MET A 57 12.35 3.98 11.12
C MET A 57 11.74 3.77 12.53
N PRO A 58 11.12 4.82 13.12
CA PRO A 58 10.52 4.75 14.44
C PRO A 58 9.49 3.63 14.59
N ALA A 59 9.47 2.98 15.76
CA ALA A 59 8.64 1.80 16.01
C ALA A 59 7.13 2.09 15.96
N ASP A 60 6.71 3.28 16.35
CA ASP A 60 5.32 3.74 16.24
C ASP A 60 4.91 4.01 14.78
N LEU A 61 5.77 4.62 13.98
CA LEU A 61 5.55 4.78 12.54
C LEU A 61 5.47 3.42 11.85
N ARG A 62 6.39 2.50 12.16
CA ARG A 62 6.38 1.13 11.61
C ARG A 62 5.08 0.41 11.93
N ARG A 63 4.63 0.47 13.19
CA ARG A 63 3.34 -0.10 13.61
C ARG A 63 2.16 0.52 12.86
N ALA A 64 2.16 1.83 12.63
CA ALA A 64 1.10 2.50 11.86
C ALA A 64 1.03 1.99 10.41
N HIS A 65 2.17 1.70 9.78
CA HIS A 65 2.22 1.05 8.46
C HIS A 65 1.74 -0.40 8.51
N GLU A 66 2.14 -1.17 9.52
CA GLU A 66 1.66 -2.56 9.69
C GLU A 66 0.14 -2.64 9.85
N GLU A 67 -0.47 -1.69 10.57
CA GLU A 67 -1.92 -1.58 10.70
C GLU A 67 -2.59 -1.23 9.37
N ASN A 68 -2.03 -0.27 8.62
CA ASN A 68 -2.49 0.08 7.28
C ASN A 68 -2.42 -1.12 6.32
N ASP A 69 -1.31 -1.84 6.34
CA ASP A 69 -1.09 -3.03 5.51
C ASP A 69 -2.08 -4.13 5.88
N GLU A 70 -2.33 -4.38 7.17
CA GLU A 70 -3.34 -5.38 7.56
C GLU A 70 -4.74 -5.03 7.03
N VAL A 71 -5.16 -3.77 7.13
CA VAL A 71 -6.44 -3.31 6.59
C VAL A 71 -6.49 -3.51 5.07
N LEU A 72 -5.43 -3.10 4.37
CA LEU A 72 -5.33 -3.24 2.93
C LEU A 72 -5.35 -4.72 2.50
N GLU A 73 -4.53 -5.56 3.10
CA GLU A 73 -4.42 -6.98 2.77
C GLU A 73 -5.74 -7.73 3.03
N ARG A 74 -6.47 -7.38 4.10
CA ARG A 74 -7.83 -7.88 4.33
C ARG A 74 -8.80 -7.47 3.22
N ILE A 75 -8.68 -6.27 2.64
CA ILE A 75 -9.49 -5.86 1.48
C ILE A 75 -9.17 -6.73 0.25
N TYR A 76 -7.90 -7.09 0.06
CA TYR A 76 -7.46 -7.87 -1.11
C TYR A 76 -7.81 -9.37 -1.03
N ILE A 77 -7.58 -10.00 0.13
CA ILE A 77 -7.72 -11.46 0.29
C ILE A 77 -8.40 -11.92 1.59
N GLY A 78 -8.85 -11.00 2.45
CA GLY A 78 -9.51 -11.32 3.72
C GLY A 78 -8.58 -11.68 4.89
N ARG A 79 -7.26 -11.69 4.67
CA ARG A 79 -6.21 -11.95 5.66
C ARG A 79 -4.90 -11.30 5.24
N ARG A 80 -3.86 -11.38 6.08
CA ARG A 80 -2.50 -10.97 5.69
C ARG A 80 -1.92 -11.89 4.60
N PHE A 81 -1.10 -11.33 3.71
CA PHE A 81 -0.28 -12.10 2.78
C PHE A 81 0.79 -12.90 3.56
N ARG A 82 1.11 -14.09 3.06
CA ARG A 82 2.16 -14.94 3.64
C ARG A 82 3.55 -14.43 3.32
N ASN A 83 3.73 -13.87 2.14
CA ASN A 83 4.99 -13.37 1.61
C ASN A 83 4.76 -12.55 0.34
N ASP A 84 5.83 -11.95 -0.18
CA ASP A 84 5.80 -11.11 -1.38
C ASP A 84 5.40 -11.88 -2.65
N THR A 85 5.72 -13.18 -2.74
CA THR A 85 5.31 -14.01 -3.89
C THR A 85 3.78 -14.11 -3.96
N GLU A 86 3.11 -14.42 -2.85
CA GLU A 86 1.64 -14.47 -2.80
C GLU A 86 1.01 -13.10 -3.12
N ARG A 87 1.63 -12.02 -2.63
CA ARG A 87 1.19 -10.65 -2.92
C ARG A 87 1.26 -10.37 -4.43
N LEU A 88 2.38 -10.67 -5.07
CA LEU A 88 2.56 -10.47 -6.51
C LEU A 88 1.60 -11.31 -7.34
N GLU A 89 1.46 -12.60 -7.03
CA GLU A 89 0.52 -13.51 -7.70
C GLU A 89 -0.91 -12.96 -7.65
N LYS A 90 -1.33 -12.49 -6.47
CA LYS A 90 -2.68 -11.93 -6.30
C LYS A 90 -2.88 -10.65 -7.11
N LEU A 91 -1.90 -9.75 -7.10
CA LEU A 91 -1.97 -8.51 -7.88
C LEU A 91 -2.04 -8.81 -9.39
N PHE A 92 -1.23 -9.74 -9.91
CA PHE A 92 -1.31 -10.15 -11.31
C PHE A 92 -2.64 -10.82 -11.68
N GLU A 93 -3.20 -11.63 -10.79
CA GLU A 93 -4.54 -12.21 -10.96
C GLU A 93 -5.61 -11.11 -11.11
N LEU A 94 -5.59 -10.11 -10.21
CA LEU A 94 -6.54 -9.00 -10.24
C LEU A 94 -6.35 -8.11 -11.46
N TYR A 95 -5.11 -7.82 -11.85
CA TYR A 95 -4.79 -7.07 -13.06
C TYR A 95 -5.31 -7.77 -14.32
N THR A 96 -5.12 -9.08 -14.42
CA THR A 96 -5.64 -9.88 -15.55
C THR A 96 -7.15 -9.79 -15.63
N LYS A 97 -7.85 -9.87 -14.49
CA LYS A 97 -9.32 -9.69 -14.44
C LYS A 97 -9.76 -8.28 -14.81
N MET A 98 -9.04 -7.25 -14.36
CA MET A 98 -9.31 -5.85 -14.67
C MET A 98 -9.17 -5.56 -16.17
N THR A 99 -8.12 -6.08 -16.80
CA THR A 99 -7.82 -5.85 -18.23
C THR A 99 -8.63 -6.74 -19.17
N ALA A 100 -8.99 -7.97 -18.76
CA ALA A 100 -9.86 -8.84 -19.55
C ALA A 100 -11.28 -8.26 -19.70
N LYS A 101 -11.80 -7.57 -18.67
CA LYS A 101 -13.07 -6.84 -18.74
C LYS A 101 -13.05 -5.67 -19.72
N GLY A 102 -11.89 -5.04 -19.92
CA GLY A 102 -11.72 -3.94 -20.88
C GLY A 102 -11.65 -4.37 -22.34
N LYS A 103 -11.44 -5.67 -22.63
CA LYS A 103 -11.39 -6.24 -23.99
C LYS A 103 -12.73 -6.78 -24.50
N ALA A 104 -13.78 -6.77 -23.67
CA ALA A 104 -15.10 -7.29 -24.01
C ALA A 104 -16.10 -6.20 -24.46
N ALA A 105 -15.60 -5.10 -25.04
CA ALA A 105 -16.39 -4.01 -25.61
C ALA A 105 -16.18 -3.92 -27.12
#